data_AF-A0A933CY84-F1
#
_entry.id   AF-A0A933CY84-F1
#
_cell.length_a   1.000
_cell.length_b   1.000
_cell.length_c   1.000
_cell.angle_alpha   90.00
_cell.angle_beta   90.00
_cell.angle_gamma   90.00
#
_symmetry.space_group_name_H-M   'P 1'
#
loop_
_entity.id
_entity.type
_entity.pdbx_description
1 polymer ?
#
loop_
_entity_poly.entity_id
_entity_poly.type
_entity_poly.pdbx_seq_one_letter_code
_entity_poly.pdbx_strand_id
1 'polypeptide(L)'
;MADKWDERKKALEDEYFVKKERELIAKLKAKKDEEAGQAVKEICHMRCPKCGERLKERSFQKILIDQCTGCRGIWLDAGELEQVAGREEGSWINRLWQRVEKQG
;
A
#
# COMPACT_ATOMS: atom_id res chain seq x y z
N MET A 1 59.60 -9.87 1.95
CA MET A 1 58.65 -10.91 2.37
C MET A 1 57.69 -10.22 3.31
N ALA A 2 56.40 -10.13 3.00
CA ALA A 2 55.44 -9.59 3.96
C ALA A 2 55.44 -10.50 5.20
N ASP A 3 55.44 -9.90 6.39
CA ASP A 3 55.36 -10.69 7.62
C ASP A 3 53.98 -11.37 7.67
N LYS A 4 53.96 -12.67 7.96
CA LYS A 4 52.74 -13.48 8.05
C LYS A 4 51.73 -12.88 9.04
N TRP A 5 52.23 -12.14 10.03
CA TRP A 5 51.40 -11.39 10.97
C TRP A 5 50.65 -10.21 10.32
N ASP A 6 51.31 -9.48 9.41
CA ASP A 6 50.72 -8.34 8.70
C ASP A 6 49.63 -8.79 7.71
N GLU A 7 49.85 -9.91 7.02
CA GLU A 7 48.85 -10.50 6.11
C GLU A 7 47.58 -10.94 6.86
N ARG A 8 47.74 -11.57 8.03
CA ARG A 8 46.62 -11.96 8.88
C ARG A 8 45.85 -10.75 9.40
N LYS A 9 46.57 -9.70 9.81
CA LYS A 9 45.95 -8.46 10.29
C LYS A 9 45.11 -7.80 9.19
N LYS A 10 45.66 -7.71 7.98
CA LYS A 10 44.95 -7.18 6.82
C LYS A 10 43.69 -7.98 6.49
N ALA A 11 43.77 -9.32 6.49
CA ALA A 11 42.61 -10.16 6.24
C ALA A 11 41.48 -9.95 7.28
N LEU A 12 41.85 -9.79 8.56
CA LEU A 12 40.88 -9.50 9.63
C LEU A 12 40.23 -8.12 9.47
N GLU A 13 41.00 -7.11 9.04
CA GLU A 13 40.49 -5.78 8.72
C GLU A 13 39.52 -5.84 7.53
N ASP A 14 39.88 -6.54 6.46
CA ASP A 14 39.04 -6.71 5.27
C ASP A 14 37.70 -7.38 5.61
N GLU A 15 37.73 -8.48 6.37
CA GLU A 15 36.50 -9.16 6.84
C GLU A 15 35.62 -8.23 7.69
N TYR A 16 36.23 -7.46 8.57
CA TYR A 16 35.54 -6.48 9.40
C TYR A 16 34.85 -5.41 8.54
N PHE A 17 35.55 -4.85 7.55
CA PHE A 17 34.99 -3.84 6.66
C PHE A 17 33.85 -4.39 5.80
N VAL A 18 33.98 -5.60 5.24
CA VAL A 18 32.90 -6.24 4.46
C VAL A 18 31.65 -6.44 5.32
N LYS A 19 31.81 -6.88 6.57
CA LYS A 19 30.68 -7.04 7.49
C LYS A 19 30.00 -5.69 7.77
N LYS A 20 30.79 -4.63 8.01
CA LYS A 20 30.26 -3.29 8.27
C LYS A 20 29.57 -2.69 7.05
N GLU A 21 30.14 -2.86 5.87
CA GLU A 21 29.56 -2.40 4.62
C GLU A 21 28.23 -3.12 4.35
N ARG A 22 28.17 -4.44 4.54
CA ARG A 22 26.92 -5.20 4.42
C ARG A 22 25.85 -4.72 5.40
N GLU A 23 26.21 -4.48 6.66
CA GLU A 23 25.29 -3.92 7.67
C GLU A 23 24.78 -2.54 7.26
N LEU A 24 25.66 -1.67 6.77
CA LEU A 24 25.31 -0.32 6.32
C LEU A 24 24.39 -0.37 5.09
N ILE A 25 24.74 -1.18 4.09
CA ILE A 25 23.93 -1.38 2.88
C ILE A 25 22.54 -1.91 3.25
N ALA A 26 22.44 -2.88 4.16
CA ALA A 26 21.16 -3.39 4.62
C ALA A 26 20.29 -2.31 5.27
N LYS A 27 20.89 -1.46 6.12
CA LYS A 27 20.20 -0.32 6.73
C LYS A 27 19.74 0.71 5.68
N LEU A 28 20.59 1.02 4.70
CA LEU A 28 20.25 1.96 3.64
C LEU A 28 19.11 1.43 2.76
N LYS A 29 19.12 0.14 2.41
CA LYS A 29 18.03 -0.50 1.68
C LYS A 29 16.72 -0.44 2.44
N ALA A 30 16.71 -0.81 3.72
CA ALA A 30 15.50 -0.76 4.55
C ALA A 30 14.91 0.66 4.62
N LYS A 31 15.74 1.69 4.82
CA LYS A 31 15.29 3.09 4.80
C LYS A 31 14.71 3.48 3.45
N LYS A 32 15.39 3.13 2.36
CA LYS A 32 14.93 3.44 1.00
C LYS A 32 13.60 2.76 0.68
N ASP A 33 13.42 1.51 1.12
CA ASP A 33 12.17 0.77 0.90
C ASP A 33 11.02 1.38 1.71
N GLU A 34 11.29 1.84 2.94
CA GLU A 34 10.33 2.60 3.76
C GLU A 34 9.94 3.93 3.10
N GLU A 35 10.92 4.72 2.67
CA GLU A 35 10.72 5.97 1.94
C GLU A 35 9.92 5.76 0.65
N ALA A 36 10.22 4.69 -0.11
CA ALA A 36 9.48 4.32 -1.31
C ALA A 36 8.03 3.92 -0.97
N GLY A 37 7.82 3.15 0.09
CA GLY A 37 6.48 2.78 0.56
C GLY A 37 5.65 4.01 0.96
N GLN A 38 6.26 4.96 1.67
CA GLN A 38 5.63 6.23 2.04
C GLN A 38 5.28 7.06 0.79
N ALA A 39 6.22 7.19 -0.17
CA ALA A 39 5.97 7.91 -1.42
C ALA A 39 4.82 7.29 -2.23
N VAL A 40 4.76 5.95 -2.34
CA VAL A 40 3.67 5.26 -3.05
C VAL A 40 2.32 5.53 -2.36
N LYS A 41 2.26 5.47 -1.03
CA LYS A 41 1.05 5.75 -0.26
C LYS A 41 0.52 7.16 -0.52
N GLU A 42 1.39 8.16 -0.54
CA GLU A 42 1.01 9.54 -0.82
C GLU A 42 0.54 9.72 -2.28
N ILE A 43 1.18 9.06 -3.24
CA ILE A 43 0.80 9.13 -4.65
C ILE A 43 -0.60 8.53 -4.87
N CYS A 44 -0.91 7.39 -4.25
CA CYS A 44 -2.19 6.68 -4.43
C CYS A 44 -3.32 7.19 -3.52
N HIS A 45 -3.03 8.07 -2.57
CA HIS A 45 -4.03 8.63 -1.66
C HIS A 45 -5.16 9.36 -2.42
N MET A 46 -6.41 9.03 -2.11
CA MET A 46 -7.62 9.57 -2.76
C MET A 46 -7.61 9.43 -4.30
N ARG A 47 -6.98 8.37 -4.81
CA ARG A 47 -7.02 8.02 -6.23
C ARG A 47 -7.68 6.68 -6.45
N CYS A 48 -8.39 6.58 -7.56
CA CYS A 48 -8.98 5.34 -8.00
C CYS A 48 -7.88 4.36 -8.43
N PRO A 49 -7.78 3.15 -7.86
CA PRO A 49 -6.79 2.16 -8.29
C PRO A 49 -7.11 1.53 -9.64
N LYS A 50 -8.33 1.72 -10.18
CA LYS A 50 -8.68 1.25 -11.52
C LYS A 50 -8.16 2.16 -12.64
N CYS A 51 -8.14 3.48 -12.43
CA CYS A 51 -7.81 4.44 -13.49
C CYS A 51 -6.91 5.62 -13.07
N GLY A 52 -6.48 5.72 -11.82
CA GLY A 52 -5.58 6.76 -11.31
C GLY A 52 -6.20 8.15 -11.08
N GLU A 53 -7.47 8.33 -11.46
CA GLU A 53 -8.20 9.59 -11.30
C GLU A 53 -8.56 9.87 -9.84
N ARG A 54 -8.75 11.15 -9.50
CA ARG A 54 -9.13 11.56 -8.14
C ARG A 54 -10.51 11.02 -7.74
N LEU A 55 -10.62 10.62 -6.49
CA LEU A 55 -11.89 10.37 -5.83
C LEU A 55 -12.48 11.72 -5.39
N LYS A 56 -13.80 11.84 -5.49
CA LYS A 56 -14.55 13.02 -5.05
C LYS A 56 -15.68 12.56 -4.16
N GLU A 57 -15.73 13.14 -2.96
CA GLU A 57 -16.81 12.92 -2.02
C GLU A 57 -18.15 13.43 -2.60
N ARG A 58 -19.19 12.61 -2.48
CA ARG A 58 -20.57 12.93 -2.86
C ARG A 58 -21.52 12.45 -1.79
N SER A 59 -22.59 13.21 -1.57
CA SER A 59 -23.70 12.75 -0.72
C SER A 59 -24.64 11.85 -1.52
N PHE A 60 -24.77 10.60 -1.07
CA PHE A 60 -25.76 9.65 -1.57
C PHE A 60 -26.64 9.22 -0.41
N GLN A 61 -27.95 9.53 -0.47
CA GLN A 61 -28.92 9.12 0.55
C GLN A 61 -28.51 9.47 2.00
N LYS A 62 -27.91 10.65 2.19
CA LYS A 62 -27.37 11.16 3.48
C LYS A 62 -26.10 10.43 3.98
N ILE A 63 -25.42 9.68 3.12
CA ILE A 63 -24.12 9.05 3.38
C ILE A 63 -23.10 9.73 2.46
N LEU A 64 -21.92 10.06 2.97
CA LEU A 64 -20.81 10.55 2.16
C LEU A 64 -20.16 9.33 1.51
N ILE A 65 -19.95 9.37 0.20
CA ILE A 65 -19.33 8.28 -0.56
C ILE A 65 -18.25 8.86 -1.47
N ASP A 66 -17.19 8.10 -1.70
CA ASP A 66 -16.13 8.50 -2.62
C ASP A 66 -16.38 7.98 -4.02
N GLN A 67 -16.61 8.89 -4.97
CA GLN A 67 -16.83 8.54 -6.37
C GLN A 67 -15.65 8.98 -7.25
N CYS A 68 -15.13 8.05 -8.05
CA CYS A 68 -14.13 8.35 -9.06
C CYS A 68 -14.71 9.20 -10.20
N THR A 69 -14.01 10.27 -10.58
CA THR A 69 -14.43 11.17 -11.68
C THR A 69 -14.27 10.56 -13.07
N GLY A 70 -13.35 9.61 -13.27
CA GLY A 70 -13.09 8.98 -14.56
C GLY A 70 -13.94 7.75 -14.83
N CYS A 71 -13.74 6.69 -14.04
CA CYS A 71 -14.42 5.41 -14.27
C CYS A 71 -15.79 5.29 -13.59
N ARG A 72 -16.20 6.29 -12.79
CA ARG A 72 -17.46 6.32 -12.01
C ARG A 72 -17.57 5.22 -10.95
N GLY A 73 -16.46 4.54 -10.62
CA GLY A 73 -16.42 3.59 -9.50
C GLY A 73 -16.70 4.26 -8.16
N ILE A 74 -17.35 3.54 -7.27
CA ILE A 74 -17.66 3.97 -5.91
C ILE A 74 -16.73 3.25 -4.95
N TRP A 75 -16.14 4.02 -4.04
CA TRP A 75 -15.28 3.58 -2.95
C TRP A 75 -16.04 3.79 -1.66
N LEU A 76 -16.18 2.72 -0.87
CA LEU A 76 -16.90 2.72 0.39
C LEU A 76 -15.98 2.16 1.47
N ASP A 77 -16.01 2.80 2.62
CA ASP A 77 -15.31 2.33 3.80
C ASP A 77 -16.08 1.18 4.46
N ALA A 78 -15.41 0.37 5.28
CA ALA A 78 -16.00 -0.81 5.92
C ALA A 78 -17.31 -0.50 6.68
N GLY A 79 -17.42 0.69 7.30
CA GLY A 79 -18.63 1.12 8.02
C GLY A 79 -19.67 1.89 7.17
N GLU A 80 -19.32 2.31 5.96
CA GLU A 80 -20.26 2.99 5.05
C GLU A 80 -21.10 1.97 4.28
N LEU A 81 -20.49 0.84 3.92
CA LEU A 81 -21.16 -0.25 3.22
C LEU A 81 -22.38 -0.78 3.99
N GLU A 82 -22.25 -0.96 5.30
CA GLU A 82 -23.34 -1.42 6.17
C GLU A 82 -24.50 -0.42 6.22
N GLN A 83 -24.19 0.88 6.26
CA GLN A 83 -25.19 1.95 6.26
C GLN A 83 -25.94 2.04 4.93
N VAL A 84 -25.24 1.82 3.81
CA VAL A 84 -25.85 1.81 2.48
C VAL A 84 -26.69 0.54 2.28
N ALA A 85 -26.22 -0.63 2.73
CA ALA A 85 -26.91 -1.90 2.54
C ALA A 85 -28.15 -2.08 3.44
N GLY A 86 -28.10 -1.60 4.68
CA GLY A 86 -29.19 -1.80 5.65
C GLY A 86 -30.41 -0.88 5.49
N ARG A 87 -30.32 0.19 4.69
CA ARG A 87 -31.38 1.21 4.58
C ARG A 87 -32.35 1.03 3.42
N GLU A 88 -32.03 0.18 2.45
CA GLU A 88 -32.86 0.00 1.26
C GLU A 88 -33.41 -1.43 1.20
N GLU A 89 -34.60 -1.65 1.76
CA GLU A 89 -35.45 -2.81 1.42
C GLU A 89 -35.71 -2.77 -0.10
N GLY A 90 -35.00 -3.61 -0.86
CA GLY A 90 -35.06 -3.63 -2.33
C GLY A 90 -33.91 -2.92 -3.07
N SER A 91 -32.84 -2.51 -2.37
CA SER A 91 -31.66 -1.88 -2.98
C SER A 91 -31.09 -2.65 -4.17
N TRP A 92 -30.58 -1.93 -5.16
CA TRP A 92 -29.74 -2.54 -6.20
C TRP A 92 -28.44 -3.12 -5.61
N ILE A 93 -27.94 -2.59 -4.48
CA ILE A 93 -26.74 -3.07 -3.79
C ILE A 93 -27.00 -4.41 -3.11
N ASN A 94 -28.12 -4.55 -2.38
CA ASN A 94 -28.53 -5.82 -1.79
C ASN A 94 -28.71 -6.92 -2.87
N ARG A 95 -29.27 -6.56 -4.04
CA ARG A 95 -29.35 -7.46 -5.22
C ARG A 95 -27.99 -7.81 -5.84
N LEU A 96 -27.03 -6.89 -5.80
CA LEU A 96 -25.65 -7.14 -6.24
C LEU A 96 -24.97 -8.17 -5.34
N TRP A 97 -25.13 -8.03 -4.01
CA TRP A 97 -24.55 -8.95 -3.02
C TRP A 97 -25.14 -10.36 -3.08
N GLN A 98 -26.46 -10.50 -3.17
CA GLN A 98 -27.11 -11.81 -3.34
C GLN A 98 -26.65 -12.57 -4.60
N ARG A 99 -26.12 -11.84 -5.59
CA ARG A 99 -25.63 -12.41 -6.85
C ARG A 99 -24.17 -12.84 -6.76
N VAL A 100 -23.34 -12.16 -5.95
CA VAL A 100 -21.95 -12.53 -5.68
C VAL A 100 -21.86 -13.81 -4.84
N GLU A 101 -22.72 -13.97 -3.83
CA GLU A 101 -22.72 -15.15 -2.96
C GLU A 101 -23.21 -16.44 -3.66
N LYS A 102 -24.02 -16.32 -4.72
CA LYS A 102 -24.61 -17.47 -5.44
C LYS A 102 -23.76 -18.01 -6.60
N GLN A 103 -22.56 -17.47 -6.84
CA GLN A 103 -21.64 -17.95 -7.87
C GLN A 103 -20.31 -18.49 -7.30
N GLY A 104 -20.23 -18.70 -5.99
CA GLY A 104 -19.16 -19.45 -5.33
C GLY A 104 -19.45 -20.94 -5.27
#